data_AF-A0A8H6FDE5-F1
#
_entry.id   AF-A0A8H6FDE5-F1
#
_cell.length_a   1.000
_cell.length_b   1.000
_cell.length_c   1.000
_cell.angle_alpha   90.00
_cell.angle_beta   90.00
_cell.angle_gamma   90.00
#
_symmetry.space_group_name_H-M   'P 1'
#
loop_
_entity.id
_entity.type
_entity.pdbx_description
1 polymer ?
#
loop_
_entity_poly.entity_id
_entity_poly.type
_entity_poly.pdbx_seq_one_letter_code
_entity_poly.pdbx_strand_id
1 'polypeptide(L)'
;MVILQPLFTHSGRIYEKQWTLYPQLAEAKIAMEKAIRQKHGDKSALERKRIQDRAIVLERRQLLKRNRAQSWRIHLALLKFPIWFTMMETIRRMTGTEEGMLNLAAKSLIALKGQQNPGAGTVDESVPMGPSLATEGMLWFPDLAMPDPLLILPLALSAIMFATISSPNDTVGLLAMPGSSPETARKARAWNLRKQKTLKIGALALAPATLLFPSAMLLYWVSGGLAAIVAASLPRIRSFRATRSPGKKGEPGADDAPAEAKPQVRGYRCPTMKELRSPTTKKNGK
;
A
#
# COMPACT_ATOMS: atom_id res chain seq x y z
N MET A 1 8.76 -11.53 -11.14
CA MET A 1 8.32 -10.30 -10.43
C MET A 1 8.08 -9.08 -11.34
N VAL A 2 8.80 -8.91 -12.45
CA VAL A 2 8.68 -7.75 -13.37
C VAL A 2 7.29 -7.60 -14.02
N ILE A 3 6.62 -8.72 -14.33
CA ILE A 3 5.30 -8.73 -15.01
C ILE A 3 4.22 -7.98 -14.20
N LEU A 4 4.31 -7.96 -12.86
CA LEU A 4 3.33 -7.32 -11.99
C LEU A 4 3.73 -5.89 -11.59
N GLN A 5 4.86 -5.36 -12.10
CA GLN A 5 5.33 -4.00 -11.84
C GLN A 5 4.36 -2.91 -12.30
N PRO A 6 3.63 -3.05 -13.44
CA PRO A 6 2.63 -2.07 -13.86
C PRO A 6 1.55 -1.82 -12.80
N LEU A 7 1.14 -2.85 -12.05
CA LEU A 7 0.16 -2.72 -10.97
C LEU A 7 0.68 -1.84 -9.81
N PHE A 8 1.96 -1.95 -9.45
CA PHE A 8 2.56 -1.08 -8.44
C PHE A 8 2.65 0.36 -8.94
N THR A 9 3.08 0.58 -10.18
CA THR A 9 3.08 1.93 -10.77
C THR A 9 1.69 2.53 -10.86
N HIS A 10 0.66 1.71 -11.10
CA HIS A 10 -0.73 2.15 -11.12
C HIS A 10 -1.18 2.62 -9.73
N SER A 11 -0.87 1.86 -8.68
CA SER A 11 -1.17 2.25 -7.30
C SER A 11 -0.44 3.53 -6.88
N GLY A 12 0.82 3.69 -7.28
CA GLY A 12 1.61 4.91 -7.06
C GLY A 12 1.04 6.13 -7.78
N ARG A 13 0.60 5.99 -9.05
CA ARG A 13 -0.05 7.07 -9.80
C ARG A 13 -1.39 7.48 -9.19
N ILE A 14 -2.17 6.53 -8.69
CA ILE A 14 -3.41 6.86 -7.97
C ILE A 14 -3.09 7.62 -6.69
N TYR A 15 -2.04 7.21 -5.98
CA TYR A 15 -1.59 7.88 -4.78
C TYR A 15 -1.16 9.33 -5.06
N GLU A 16 -0.35 9.55 -6.09
CA GLU A 16 0.06 10.87 -6.56
C GLU A 16 -1.15 11.73 -6.99
N LYS A 17 -2.11 11.16 -7.70
CA LYS A 17 -3.38 11.85 -8.01
C LYS A 17 -4.20 12.20 -6.77
N GLN A 18 -4.10 11.44 -5.67
CA GLN A 18 -4.76 11.84 -4.42
C GLN A 18 -4.06 13.03 -3.77
N TRP A 19 -2.73 13.14 -3.93
CA TRP A 19 -1.96 14.27 -3.45
C TRP A 19 -2.28 15.57 -4.16
N THR A 20 -2.45 15.54 -5.48
CA THR A 20 -2.81 16.75 -6.24
C THR A 20 -4.18 17.30 -5.87
N LEU A 21 -5.08 16.45 -5.38
CA LEU A 21 -6.44 16.82 -4.95
C LEU A 21 -6.53 17.30 -3.49
N TYR A 22 -5.43 17.15 -2.76
CA TYR A 22 -5.34 17.52 -1.36
C TYR A 22 -5.63 19.00 -1.06
N PRO A 23 -5.08 19.99 -1.81
CA PRO A 23 -5.40 21.40 -1.57
C PRO A 23 -6.88 21.72 -1.80
N GLN A 24 -7.54 21.10 -2.78
CA GLN A 24 -8.97 21.32 -3.01
C GLN A 24 -9.83 20.84 -1.82
N LEU A 25 -9.42 19.76 -1.16
CA LEU A 25 -10.07 19.29 0.05
C LEU A 25 -9.86 20.26 1.23
N ALA A 26 -8.71 20.94 1.29
CA ALA A 26 -8.42 21.98 2.28
C ALA A 26 -9.41 23.14 2.17
N GLU A 27 -9.59 23.65 0.96
CA GLU A 27 -10.47 24.76 0.65
C GLU A 27 -11.94 24.39 0.93
N ALA A 28 -12.36 23.21 0.45
CA ALA A 28 -13.70 22.67 0.70
C ALA A 28 -14.01 22.63 2.20
N LYS A 29 -13.05 22.23 3.02
CA LYS A 29 -13.22 22.15 4.47
C LYS A 29 -13.45 23.52 5.11
N ILE A 30 -12.66 24.54 4.74
CA ILE A 30 -12.82 25.91 5.25
C ILE A 30 -14.20 26.45 4.87
N ALA A 31 -14.64 26.21 3.63
CA ALA A 31 -15.96 26.61 3.17
C ALA A 31 -17.10 25.89 3.93
N MET A 32 -16.97 24.57 4.15
CA MET A 32 -17.93 23.78 4.90
C MET A 32 -18.02 24.19 6.37
N GLU A 33 -16.90 24.53 7.00
CA GLU A 33 -16.89 25.00 8.39
C GLU A 33 -17.69 26.30 8.55
N LYS A 34 -17.48 27.27 7.64
CA LYS A 34 -18.26 28.51 7.61
C LYS A 34 -19.76 28.24 7.42
N ALA A 35 -20.11 27.37 6.46
CA ALA A 35 -21.50 27.05 6.16
C ALA A 35 -22.21 26.28 7.29
N ILE A 36 -21.50 25.37 7.97
CA ILE A 36 -22.03 24.64 9.14
C ILE A 36 -22.20 25.59 10.33
N ARG A 37 -21.25 26.52 10.56
CA ARG A 37 -21.38 27.53 11.61
C ARG A 37 -22.60 28.42 11.41
N GLN A 38 -22.89 28.79 10.16
CA GLN A 38 -24.06 29.60 9.82
C GLN A 38 -25.38 28.82 9.95
N LYS A 39 -25.45 27.57 9.47
CA LYS A 39 -26.69 26.76 9.45
C LYS A 39 -27.00 26.02 10.75
N HIS A 40 -25.99 25.76 11.57
CA HIS A 40 -26.09 24.94 12.77
C HIS A 40 -25.51 25.66 14.00
N GLY A 41 -25.56 26.99 14.01
CA GLY A 41 -25.15 27.82 15.17
C GLY A 41 -25.82 27.39 16.47
N ASP A 42 -27.08 26.99 16.38
CA ASP A 42 -27.95 26.61 17.52
C ASP A 42 -27.57 25.28 18.17
N LYS A 43 -26.80 24.42 17.46
CA LYS A 43 -26.44 23.08 17.95
C LYS A 43 -25.21 23.11 18.86
N SER A 44 -25.11 22.12 19.75
CA SER A 44 -23.93 21.91 20.58
C SER A 44 -22.65 21.78 19.74
N ALA A 45 -21.52 22.27 20.28
CA ALA A 45 -20.23 22.25 19.61
C ALA A 45 -19.81 20.84 19.16
N LEU A 46 -20.16 19.81 19.95
CA LEU A 46 -19.82 18.43 19.65
C LEU A 46 -20.63 17.87 18.47
N GLU A 47 -21.89 18.29 18.32
CA GLU A 47 -22.72 17.91 17.17
C GLU A 47 -22.25 18.58 15.89
N ARG A 48 -21.88 19.86 15.95
CA ARG A 48 -21.29 20.58 14.81
C ARG A 48 -20.04 19.87 14.29
N LYS A 49 -19.17 19.43 15.20
CA LYS A 49 -17.96 18.67 14.87
C LYS A 49 -18.29 17.34 14.18
N ARG A 50 -19.25 16.57 14.69
CA ARG A 50 -19.70 15.31 14.07
C ARG A 50 -20.26 15.53 12.66
N ILE A 51 -21.02 16.60 12.46
CA ILE A 51 -21.57 16.97 11.15
C ILE A 51 -20.45 17.36 10.19
N GLN A 52 -19.48 18.16 10.66
CA GLN A 52 -18.31 18.56 9.89
C GLN A 52 -17.47 17.35 9.47
N ASP A 53 -17.15 16.44 10.38
CA ASP A 53 -16.36 15.24 10.10
C ASP A 53 -17.05 14.35 9.05
N ARG A 54 -18.37 14.16 9.16
CA ARG A 54 -19.15 13.40 8.16
C ARG A 54 -19.17 14.10 6.79
N ALA A 55 -19.37 15.42 6.75
CA ALA A 55 -19.37 16.19 5.52
C ALA A 55 -18.02 16.09 4.79
N ILE A 56 -16.91 16.23 5.52
CA ILE A 56 -15.54 16.11 4.97
C ILE A 56 -15.30 14.71 4.39
N VAL A 57 -15.71 13.64 5.09
CA VAL A 57 -15.54 12.26 4.61
C VAL A 57 -16.33 12.02 3.32
N LEU A 58 -17.55 12.53 3.23
CA LEU A 58 -18.39 12.42 2.04
C LEU A 58 -17.79 13.19 0.86
N GLU A 59 -17.37 14.44 1.08
CA GLU A 59 -16.76 15.27 0.05
C GLU A 59 -15.49 14.62 -0.50
N ARG A 60 -14.62 14.12 0.38
CA ARG A 60 -13.43 13.38 -0.02
C ARG A 60 -13.79 12.18 -0.89
N ARG A 61 -14.80 11.38 -0.50
CA ARG A 61 -15.23 10.23 -1.31
C ARG A 61 -15.77 10.65 -2.68
N GLN A 62 -16.52 11.74 -2.74
CA GLN A 62 -17.08 12.25 -4.00
C GLN A 62 -15.99 12.83 -4.92
N LEU A 63 -15.05 13.60 -4.37
CA LEU A 63 -13.91 14.16 -5.09
C LEU A 63 -13.03 13.05 -5.68
N LEU A 64 -12.70 12.03 -4.87
CA LEU A 64 -11.93 10.88 -5.34
C LEU A 64 -12.69 10.05 -6.39
N LYS A 65 -14.01 9.93 -6.28
CA LYS A 65 -14.85 9.23 -7.26
C LYS A 65 -14.89 9.97 -8.60
N ARG A 66 -15.08 11.29 -8.57
CA ARG A 66 -15.09 12.15 -9.78
C ARG A 66 -13.76 12.07 -10.53
N ASN A 67 -12.64 12.06 -9.82
CA ASN A 67 -11.30 12.06 -10.41
C ASN A 67 -10.71 10.66 -10.63
N ARG A 68 -11.55 9.60 -10.53
CA ARG A 68 -11.17 8.18 -10.71
C ARG A 68 -10.00 7.71 -9.83
N ALA A 69 -9.77 8.39 -8.71
CA ALA A 69 -8.68 8.14 -7.76
C ALA A 69 -9.20 7.45 -6.48
N GLN A 70 -10.07 6.44 -6.63
CA GLN A 70 -10.68 5.79 -5.47
C GLN A 70 -9.67 4.98 -4.64
N SER A 71 -9.80 5.03 -3.31
CA SER A 71 -8.86 4.36 -2.41
C SER A 71 -8.82 2.84 -2.56
N TRP A 72 -9.91 2.18 -2.95
CA TRP A 72 -9.93 0.73 -3.17
C TRP A 72 -8.97 0.29 -4.29
N ARG A 73 -8.69 1.15 -5.27
CA ARG A 73 -7.76 0.86 -6.37
C ARG A 73 -6.31 0.81 -5.92
N ILE A 74 -5.98 1.43 -4.78
CA ILE A 74 -4.65 1.32 -4.16
C ILE A 74 -4.42 -0.11 -3.67
N HIS A 75 -5.48 -0.78 -3.22
CA HIS A 75 -5.42 -2.16 -2.74
C HIS A 75 -5.35 -3.20 -3.86
N LEU A 76 -5.37 -2.82 -5.14
CA LEU A 76 -5.16 -3.77 -6.25
C LEU A 76 -3.76 -4.43 -6.20
N ALA A 77 -2.79 -3.80 -5.53
CA ALA A 77 -1.50 -4.43 -5.25
C ALA A 77 -1.63 -5.72 -4.43
N LEU A 78 -2.73 -5.93 -3.69
CA LEU A 78 -3.00 -7.16 -2.93
C LEU A 78 -3.24 -8.37 -3.84
N LEU A 79 -3.55 -8.18 -5.13
CA LEU A 79 -3.73 -9.28 -6.09
C LEU A 79 -2.43 -10.09 -6.32
N LYS A 80 -1.28 -9.61 -5.82
CA LYS A 80 0.00 -10.33 -5.86
C LYS A 80 0.06 -11.45 -4.83
N PHE A 81 -0.74 -11.39 -3.76
CA PHE A 81 -0.67 -12.36 -2.67
C PHE A 81 -0.91 -13.80 -3.16
N PRO A 82 -1.92 -14.12 -3.99
CA PRO A 82 -2.09 -15.47 -4.53
C PRO A 82 -0.85 -16.01 -5.27
N ILE A 83 -0.23 -15.18 -6.11
CA ILE A 83 0.98 -15.56 -6.85
C ILE A 83 2.17 -15.75 -5.90
N TRP A 84 2.28 -14.90 -4.90
CA TRP A 84 3.32 -15.01 -3.88
C TRP A 84 3.12 -16.27 -3.01
N PHE A 85 1.89 -16.58 -2.61
CA PHE A 85 1.55 -17.76 -1.81
C PHE A 85 1.78 -19.06 -2.58
N THR A 86 1.38 -19.11 -3.86
CA THR A 86 1.65 -20.27 -4.72
C THR A 86 3.15 -20.49 -4.88
N MET A 87 3.94 -19.45 -5.12
CA MET A 87 5.40 -19.57 -5.21
C MET A 87 6.05 -19.99 -3.87
N MET A 88 5.57 -19.46 -2.74
CA MET A 88 6.00 -19.88 -1.40
C MET A 88 5.71 -21.36 -1.17
N GLU A 89 4.53 -21.84 -1.56
CA GLU A 89 4.14 -23.24 -1.43
C GLU A 89 5.00 -24.14 -2.34
N THR A 90 5.23 -23.75 -3.59
CA THR A 90 6.04 -24.55 -4.52
C THR A 90 7.48 -24.69 -4.04
N ILE A 91 8.13 -23.59 -3.62
CA ILE A 91 9.50 -23.63 -3.10
C ILE A 91 9.55 -24.50 -1.84
N ARG A 92 8.59 -24.31 -0.93
CA ARG A 92 8.49 -25.07 0.32
C ARG A 92 8.35 -26.58 0.07
N ARG A 93 7.50 -26.98 -0.89
CA ARG A 93 7.36 -28.38 -1.30
C ARG A 93 8.64 -28.93 -1.93
N MET A 94 9.29 -28.15 -2.79
CA MET A 94 10.53 -28.58 -3.44
C MET A 94 11.69 -28.76 -2.44
N THR A 95 11.69 -28.01 -1.32
CA THR A 95 12.67 -28.16 -0.23
C THR A 95 12.37 -29.31 0.75
N GLY A 96 11.33 -30.12 0.48
CA GLY A 96 11.07 -31.34 1.25
C GLY A 96 10.28 -31.17 2.55
N THR A 97 9.68 -30.01 2.83
CA THR A 97 8.79 -29.88 3.99
C THR A 97 7.41 -30.45 3.64
N GLU A 98 6.99 -31.50 4.35
CA GLU A 98 5.85 -32.36 3.99
C GLU A 98 4.47 -31.70 4.13
N GLU A 99 4.35 -30.62 4.92
CA GLU A 99 3.08 -29.91 5.10
C GLU A 99 3.15 -28.46 4.61
N GLY A 100 2.52 -28.22 3.47
CA GLY A 100 2.33 -26.89 2.93
C GLY A 100 1.22 -26.10 3.62
N MET A 101 1.42 -24.80 3.82
CA MET A 101 0.46 -23.92 4.51
C MET A 101 -0.88 -23.85 3.77
N LEU A 102 -0.88 -24.01 2.43
CA LEU A 102 -2.12 -24.06 1.64
C LEU A 102 -2.90 -25.34 1.88
N ASN A 103 -2.21 -26.47 2.05
CA ASN A 103 -2.85 -27.73 2.38
C ASN A 103 -3.46 -27.65 3.79
N LEU A 104 -2.76 -27.05 4.75
CA LEU A 104 -3.27 -26.84 6.11
C LEU A 104 -4.46 -25.86 6.16
N ALA A 105 -4.43 -24.80 5.34
CA ALA A 105 -5.56 -23.87 5.17
C ALA A 105 -6.76 -24.50 4.43
N ALA A 106 -6.51 -25.34 3.43
CA ALA A 106 -7.55 -26.10 2.74
C ALA A 106 -8.19 -27.13 3.68
N LYS A 107 -7.37 -27.89 4.42
CA LYS A 107 -7.82 -28.80 5.47
C LYS A 107 -8.66 -28.09 6.52
N SER A 108 -8.28 -26.88 6.96
CA SER A 108 -9.08 -26.11 7.95
C SER A 108 -10.39 -25.55 7.39
N LEU A 109 -10.42 -25.11 6.13
CA LEU A 109 -11.66 -24.71 5.43
C LEU A 109 -12.60 -25.89 5.17
N ILE A 110 -12.07 -27.06 4.84
CA ILE A 110 -12.84 -28.30 4.66
C ILE A 110 -13.36 -28.80 6.01
N ALA A 111 -12.54 -28.75 7.07
CA ALA A 111 -12.95 -29.08 8.43
C ALA A 111 -14.08 -28.16 8.92
N LEU A 112 -14.03 -26.86 8.62
CA LEU A 112 -15.10 -25.90 8.93
C LEU A 112 -16.40 -26.16 8.15
N LYS A 113 -16.32 -26.78 6.97
CA LYS A 113 -17.50 -27.16 6.16
C LYS A 113 -18.10 -28.51 6.56
N GLY A 114 -17.55 -29.18 7.59
CA GLY A 114 -18.12 -30.43 8.14
C GLY A 114 -18.13 -31.62 7.19
N GLN A 115 -17.39 -31.56 6.08
CA GLN A 115 -17.41 -32.60 5.05
C GLN A 115 -16.28 -33.61 5.30
N GLN A 116 -16.63 -34.69 6.00
CA GLN A 116 -15.77 -35.84 6.25
C GLN A 116 -15.70 -36.74 5.01
N ASN A 117 -15.03 -36.30 3.95
CA ASN A 117 -14.61 -37.21 2.87
C ASN A 117 -13.10 -37.07 2.69
N PRO A 118 -12.28 -38.02 3.16
CA PRO A 118 -10.81 -37.91 3.14
C PRO A 118 -10.18 -38.15 1.75
N GLY A 119 -10.89 -37.92 0.65
CA GLY A 119 -10.40 -38.25 -0.70
C GLY A 119 -10.77 -37.29 -1.83
N ALA A 120 -11.44 -36.16 -1.54
CA ALA A 120 -11.87 -35.23 -2.59
C ALA A 120 -11.27 -33.84 -2.36
N GLY A 121 -9.97 -33.70 -2.63
CA GLY A 121 -9.31 -32.39 -2.63
C GLY A 121 -7.91 -32.33 -2.04
N THR A 122 -7.29 -33.46 -1.67
CA THR A 122 -5.84 -33.47 -1.59
C THR A 122 -5.35 -33.33 -3.02
N VAL A 123 -4.82 -32.15 -3.35
CA VAL A 123 -3.94 -32.02 -4.51
C VAL A 123 -2.64 -32.73 -4.09
N ASP A 124 -2.71 -34.07 -4.04
CA ASP A 124 -1.59 -35.01 -3.96
C ASP A 124 -0.91 -35.10 -5.32
N GLU A 125 -0.71 -33.94 -5.95
CA GLU A 125 0.39 -33.78 -6.85
C GLU A 125 1.57 -33.42 -5.96
N SER A 126 2.19 -34.48 -5.43
CA SER A 126 3.49 -34.43 -4.79
C SER A 126 4.45 -33.86 -5.82
N VAL A 127 4.60 -32.53 -5.83
CA VAL A 127 5.74 -31.89 -6.47
C VAL A 127 6.95 -32.59 -5.87
N PRO A 128 7.65 -33.45 -6.63
CA PRO A 128 8.72 -34.24 -6.06
C PRO A 128 9.74 -33.28 -5.46
N MET A 129 10.33 -33.65 -4.33
CA MET A 129 11.54 -32.99 -3.87
C MET A 129 12.48 -32.93 -5.07
N GLY A 130 12.85 -31.73 -5.51
CA GLY A 130 13.75 -31.58 -6.63
C GLY A 130 15.15 -31.93 -6.12
N PRO A 131 15.71 -33.12 -6.40
CA PRO A 131 17.02 -33.49 -5.87
C PRO A 131 18.12 -32.52 -6.35
N SER A 132 17.85 -31.78 -7.43
CA SER A 132 18.73 -30.71 -7.91
C SER A 132 18.87 -29.54 -6.92
N LEU A 133 17.85 -29.22 -6.11
CA LEU A 133 17.97 -28.14 -5.12
C LEU A 133 18.99 -28.43 -4.02
N ALA A 134 19.24 -29.70 -3.72
CA ALA A 134 20.27 -30.08 -2.75
C ALA A 134 21.70 -29.89 -3.30
N THR A 135 21.85 -29.79 -4.63
CA THR A 135 23.15 -29.67 -5.32
C THR A 135 23.37 -28.29 -5.96
N GLU A 136 22.31 -27.49 -6.11
CA GLU A 136 22.32 -26.18 -6.75
C GLU A 136 22.47 -25.04 -5.75
N GLY A 137 23.69 -24.84 -5.23
CA GLY A 137 24.07 -23.72 -4.36
C GLY A 137 24.72 -22.53 -5.06
N MET A 138 25.06 -21.49 -4.30
CA MET A 138 26.00 -20.45 -4.76
C MET A 138 26.96 -20.03 -3.64
N LEU A 139 28.22 -19.79 -4.05
CA LEU A 139 29.35 -19.15 -3.35
C LEU A 139 29.60 -19.52 -1.86
N TRP A 140 28.62 -19.35 -0.95
CA TRP A 140 28.72 -19.66 0.47
C TRP A 140 27.63 -20.61 1.04
N PHE A 141 26.58 -20.95 0.27
CA PHE A 141 25.64 -22.02 0.62
C PHE A 141 25.61 -23.03 -0.54
N PRO A 142 26.07 -24.28 -0.32
CA PRO A 142 26.10 -25.30 -1.38
C PRO A 142 24.75 -26.00 -1.59
N ASP A 143 23.89 -26.00 -0.57
CA ASP A 143 22.58 -26.65 -0.59
C ASP A 143 21.47 -25.60 -0.41
N LEU A 144 20.51 -25.57 -1.34
CA LEU A 144 19.39 -24.62 -1.34
C LEU A 144 18.23 -25.05 -0.43
N ALA A 145 18.13 -26.34 -0.14
CA ALA A 145 17.12 -26.90 0.76
C ALA A 145 17.49 -26.72 2.23
N MET A 146 18.78 -26.59 2.55
CA MET A 146 19.23 -26.32 3.91
C MET A 146 19.18 -24.83 4.29
N PRO A 147 19.10 -24.52 5.60
CA PRO A 147 19.25 -23.15 6.10
C PRO A 147 20.65 -22.57 5.81
N ASP A 148 20.74 -21.24 5.70
CA ASP A 148 22.00 -20.54 5.40
C ASP A 148 23.02 -20.69 6.55
N PRO A 149 24.19 -21.33 6.31
CA PRO A 149 25.19 -21.54 7.36
C PRO A 149 25.82 -20.24 7.90
N LEU A 150 25.94 -19.21 7.06
CA LEU A 150 26.62 -17.95 7.41
C LEU A 150 25.67 -16.82 7.83
N LEU A 151 24.35 -17.07 7.81
CA LEU A 151 23.31 -16.10 8.17
C LEU A 151 23.31 -14.80 7.33
N ILE A 152 23.94 -14.82 6.15
CA ILE A 152 24.01 -13.68 5.24
C ILE A 152 22.62 -13.39 4.64
N LEU A 153 21.87 -14.43 4.24
CA LEU A 153 20.54 -14.29 3.63
C LEU A 153 19.47 -13.76 4.59
N PRO A 154 19.33 -14.28 5.84
CA PRO A 154 18.42 -13.69 6.84
C PRO A 154 18.74 -12.22 7.15
N LEU A 155 20.02 -11.87 7.25
CA LEU A 155 20.45 -10.49 7.46
C LEU A 155 20.18 -9.60 6.24
N ALA A 156 20.47 -10.08 5.03
CA ALA A 156 20.18 -9.36 3.80
C ALA A 156 18.68 -9.10 3.64
N LEU A 157 17.83 -10.07 3.95
CA LEU A 157 16.38 -9.91 3.94
C LEU A 157 15.91 -8.83 4.91
N SER A 158 16.41 -8.87 6.15
CA SER A 158 16.14 -7.85 7.17
C SER A 158 16.58 -6.45 6.70
N ALA A 159 17.78 -6.33 6.14
CA ALA A 159 18.31 -5.07 5.62
C ALA A 159 17.46 -4.52 4.45
N ILE A 160 17.07 -5.36 3.50
CA ILE A 160 16.23 -4.99 2.36
C ILE A 160 14.84 -4.52 2.82
N MET A 161 14.22 -5.22 3.77
CA MET A 161 12.93 -4.82 4.34
C MET A 161 13.04 -3.50 5.10
N PHE A 162 14.10 -3.35 5.90
CA PHE A 162 14.38 -2.11 6.62
C PHE A 162 14.60 -0.93 5.67
N ALA A 163 15.33 -1.12 4.57
CA ALA A 163 15.55 -0.10 3.54
C ALA A 163 14.24 0.30 2.82
N THR A 164 13.40 -0.69 2.52
CA THR A 164 12.10 -0.47 1.89
C THR A 164 11.16 0.35 2.79
N ILE A 165 11.16 0.08 4.09
CA ILE A 165 10.34 0.80 5.07
C ILE A 165 10.92 2.18 5.40
N SER A 166 12.25 2.31 5.41
CA SER A 166 12.94 3.58 5.70
C SER A 166 12.90 4.57 4.56
N SER A 167 12.54 4.14 3.36
CA SER A 167 12.29 5.03 2.24
C SER A 167 11.18 6.04 2.61
N PRO A 168 11.38 7.35 2.37
CA PRO A 168 10.39 8.37 2.67
C PRO A 168 9.07 8.03 1.98
N ASN A 169 8.09 7.58 2.76
CA ASN A 169 6.73 7.41 2.31
C ASN A 169 5.98 8.67 2.71
N ASP A 170 5.65 9.51 1.73
CA ASP A 170 4.95 10.78 1.92
C ASP A 170 3.61 10.65 2.66
N THR A 171 3.11 9.42 2.87
CA THR A 171 1.96 9.00 3.70
C THR A 171 1.68 9.80 4.97
N VAL A 172 2.69 10.42 5.57
CA VAL A 172 2.52 11.34 6.70
C VAL A 172 1.64 12.55 6.35
N GLY A 173 1.75 13.12 5.15
CA GLY A 173 0.90 14.26 4.77
C GLY A 173 -0.50 13.88 4.29
N LEU A 174 -0.80 12.61 3.97
CA LEU A 174 -2.19 12.18 3.70
C LEU A 174 -3.06 12.21 4.96
N LEU A 175 -2.45 12.02 6.13
CA LEU A 175 -3.15 11.93 7.41
C LEU A 175 -3.29 13.27 8.12
N ALA A 176 -2.49 14.27 7.74
CA ALA A 176 -2.56 15.61 8.30
C ALA A 176 -3.50 16.50 7.48
N MET A 177 -4.76 16.08 7.27
CA MET A 177 -5.76 16.85 6.48
C MET A 177 -5.64 18.34 6.81
N PRO A 178 -5.61 19.25 5.83
CA PRO A 178 -5.45 20.66 6.12
C PRO A 178 -6.64 21.11 6.97
N GLY A 179 -6.38 21.96 7.97
CA GLY A 179 -7.37 22.37 8.96
C GLY A 179 -7.78 21.27 9.97
N SER A 180 -7.15 20.09 9.97
CA SER A 180 -7.30 19.18 11.11
C SER A 180 -6.77 19.89 12.35
N SER A 181 -7.44 19.75 13.49
CA SER A 181 -6.97 20.35 14.74
C SER A 181 -5.48 20.01 14.92
N PRO A 182 -4.64 20.95 15.39
CA PRO A 182 -3.22 20.69 15.61
C PRO A 182 -3.00 19.44 16.47
N GLU A 183 -3.91 19.13 17.38
CA GLU A 183 -3.91 17.88 18.15
C GLU A 183 -4.13 16.63 17.30
N THR A 184 -5.08 16.67 16.36
CA THR A 184 -5.35 15.55 15.45
C THR A 184 -4.22 15.33 14.46
N ALA A 185 -3.61 16.40 13.95
CA ALA A 185 -2.42 16.32 13.10
C ALA A 185 -1.22 15.74 13.88
N ARG A 186 -1.01 16.18 15.12
CA ARG A 186 0.02 15.64 16.01
C ARG A 186 -0.22 14.15 16.32
N LYS A 187 -1.45 13.76 16.63
CA LYS A 187 -1.84 12.35 16.87
C LYS A 187 -1.61 11.49 15.63
N ALA A 188 -2.03 11.96 14.45
CA ALA A 188 -1.80 11.28 13.18
C ALA A 188 -0.30 11.11 12.88
N ARG A 189 0.50 12.18 13.08
CA ARG A 189 1.96 12.13 12.91
C ARG A 189 2.60 11.13 13.90
N ALA A 190 2.22 11.19 15.18
CA ALA A 190 2.69 10.26 16.20
C ALA A 190 2.32 8.81 15.90
N TRP A 191 1.10 8.56 15.42
CA TRP A 191 0.65 7.25 14.96
C TRP A 191 1.49 6.73 13.80
N ASN A 192 1.78 7.57 12.81
CA ASN A 192 2.64 7.20 11.69
C ASN A 192 4.07 6.89 12.12
N LEU A 193 4.64 7.72 13.00
CA LEU A 193 5.96 7.47 13.59
C LEU A 193 6.00 6.15 14.34
N ARG A 194 4.99 5.85 15.16
CA ARG A 194 4.85 4.57 15.86
C ARG A 194 4.76 3.41 14.88
N LYS A 195 3.87 3.51 13.88
CA LYS A 195 3.72 2.50 12.82
C LYS A 195 5.05 2.24 12.11
N GLN A 196 5.78 3.29 11.72
CA GLN A 196 7.09 3.14 11.08
C GLN A 196 8.11 2.47 12.01
N LYS A 197 8.18 2.88 13.29
CA LYS A 197 9.06 2.23 14.27
C LYS A 197 8.72 0.74 14.43
N THR A 198 7.44 0.40 14.61
CA THR A 198 6.99 -0.98 14.74
C THR A 198 7.32 -1.80 13.48
N LEU A 199 7.10 -1.27 12.28
CA LEU A 199 7.44 -1.96 11.04
C LEU A 199 8.97 -2.16 10.90
N LYS A 200 9.79 -1.19 11.30
CA LYS A 200 11.26 -1.32 11.28
C LYS A 200 11.76 -2.36 12.29
N ILE A 201 11.18 -2.38 13.49
CA ILE A 201 11.47 -3.42 14.49
C ILE A 201 11.06 -4.79 13.94
N GLY A 202 9.88 -4.90 13.31
CA GLY A 202 9.45 -6.13 12.64
C GLY A 202 10.40 -6.57 11.52
N ALA A 203 10.95 -5.62 10.74
CA ALA A 203 11.96 -5.93 9.73
C ALA A 203 13.25 -6.47 10.34
N LEU A 204 13.72 -5.90 11.45
CA LEU A 204 14.89 -6.41 12.18
C LEU A 204 14.64 -7.80 12.77
N ALA A 205 13.44 -8.05 13.27
CA ALA A 205 13.03 -9.35 13.82
C ALA A 205 12.90 -10.47 12.75
N LEU A 206 12.85 -10.14 11.45
CA LEU A 206 12.83 -11.15 10.39
C LEU A 206 14.12 -11.98 10.35
N ALA A 207 15.28 -11.38 10.66
CA ALA A 207 16.55 -12.09 10.65
C ALA A 207 16.55 -13.31 11.60
N PRO A 208 16.25 -13.18 12.91
CA PRO A 208 16.16 -14.35 13.79
C PRO A 208 14.96 -15.24 13.47
N ALA A 209 13.84 -14.68 12.98
CA ALA A 209 12.65 -15.47 12.67
C ALA A 209 12.83 -16.41 11.47
N THR A 210 13.80 -16.13 10.58
CA THR A 210 14.02 -16.87 9.34
C THR A 210 15.25 -17.78 9.37
N LEU A 211 15.87 -17.97 10.54
CA LEU A 211 17.07 -18.82 10.69
C LEU A 211 16.84 -20.28 10.27
N LEU A 212 15.62 -20.79 10.43
CA LEU A 212 15.27 -22.18 10.10
C LEU A 212 14.70 -22.33 8.69
N PHE A 213 14.63 -21.24 7.92
CA PHE A 213 13.97 -21.27 6.63
C PHE A 213 14.99 -21.72 5.56
N PRO A 214 14.58 -22.56 4.59
CA PRO A 214 15.45 -22.97 3.50
C PRO A 214 16.05 -21.79 2.75
N SER A 215 17.32 -21.88 2.35
CA SER A 215 18.04 -20.81 1.65
C SER A 215 17.36 -20.41 0.34
N ALA A 216 16.76 -21.37 -0.39
CA ALA A 216 15.97 -21.11 -1.60
C ALA A 216 14.82 -20.11 -1.37
N MET A 217 14.15 -20.23 -0.21
CA MET A 217 13.04 -19.34 0.18
C MET A 217 13.53 -17.91 0.40
N LEU A 218 14.67 -17.77 1.10
CA LEU A 218 15.27 -16.48 1.40
C LEU A 218 15.80 -15.79 0.15
N LEU A 219 16.42 -16.54 -0.76
CA LEU A 219 16.89 -16.02 -2.05
C LEU A 219 15.77 -15.45 -2.90
N TYR A 220 14.63 -16.15 -2.96
CA TYR A 220 13.45 -15.64 -3.65
C TYR A 220 12.96 -14.32 -3.02
N TRP A 221 12.94 -14.21 -1.70
CA TRP A 221 12.54 -12.95 -1.04
C TRP A 221 13.55 -11.82 -1.21
N VAL A 222 14.84 -12.11 -1.06
CA VAL A 222 15.94 -11.15 -1.24
C VAL A 222 15.94 -10.61 -2.66
N SER A 223 15.87 -11.47 -3.67
CA SER A 223 15.83 -11.06 -5.09
C SER A 223 14.60 -10.20 -5.41
N GLY A 224 13.42 -10.58 -4.90
CA GLY A 224 12.20 -9.79 -5.06
C GLY A 224 12.27 -8.42 -4.39
N GLY A 225 12.82 -8.36 -3.18
CA GLY A 225 13.00 -7.10 -2.45
C GLY A 225 14.06 -6.19 -3.08
N LEU A 226 15.16 -6.75 -3.58
CA LEU A 226 16.17 -6.01 -4.32
C LEU A 226 15.59 -5.41 -5.61
N ALA A 227 14.83 -6.20 -6.37
CA ALA A 227 14.13 -5.71 -7.55
C ALA A 227 13.16 -4.55 -7.22
N ALA A 228 12.50 -4.60 -6.06
CA ALA A 228 11.64 -3.52 -5.60
C ALA A 228 12.43 -2.24 -5.27
N ILE A 229 13.59 -2.35 -4.61
CA ILE A 229 14.48 -1.20 -4.33
C ILE A 229 14.97 -0.57 -5.63
N VAL A 230 15.41 -1.38 -6.59
CA VAL A 230 15.85 -0.90 -7.91
C VAL A 230 14.70 -0.18 -8.62
N ALA A 231 13.52 -0.80 -8.68
CA ALA A 231 12.33 -0.20 -9.30
C ALA A 231 11.91 1.12 -8.63
N ALA A 232 12.03 1.23 -7.31
CA ALA A 232 11.73 2.47 -6.57
C ALA A 232 12.79 3.56 -6.77
N SER A 233 14.05 3.18 -7.00
CA SER A 233 15.16 4.11 -7.20
C SER A 233 15.16 4.72 -8.60
N LEU A 234 14.71 3.99 -9.63
CA LEU A 234 14.74 4.43 -11.03
C LEU A 234 13.98 5.75 -11.31
N PRO A 235 12.73 5.97 -10.86
CA PRO A 235 12.04 7.25 -11.06
C PRO A 235 12.70 8.41 -10.31
N ARG A 236 13.23 8.17 -9.11
CA ARG A 236 13.94 9.17 -8.31
C ARG A 236 15.21 9.64 -9.03
N ILE A 237 15.95 8.72 -9.66
CA ILE A 237 17.12 9.05 -10.49
C ILE A 237 16.71 9.89 -11.72
N ARG A 238 15.55 9.61 -12.33
CA ARG A 238 15.02 10.39 -13.47
C ARG A 238 14.57 11.80 -13.08
N SER A 239 13.92 11.98 -11.92
CA SER A 239 13.54 13.32 -11.44
C SER A 239 14.77 14.16 -11.05
N PHE A 240 15.80 13.56 -10.45
CA PHE A 240 17.07 14.24 -10.20
C PHE A 240 17.84 14.59 -11.48
N ARG A 241 17.70 13.80 -12.55
CA ARG A 241 18.29 14.11 -13.86
C ARG A 241 17.53 15.23 -14.58
N ALA A 242 16.21 15.31 -14.42
CA ALA A 242 15.40 16.41 -14.95
C ALA A 242 15.73 17.76 -14.28
N THR A 243 16.18 17.76 -13.03
CA THR A 243 16.60 18.98 -12.32
C THR A 243 18.09 19.31 -12.45
N ARG A 244 18.89 18.45 -13.09
CA ARG A 244 20.34 18.63 -13.27
C ARG A 244 20.72 18.64 -14.76
N SER A 245 20.24 19.65 -15.47
CA SER A 245 20.99 20.27 -16.57
C SER A 245 20.88 21.80 -16.44
N PRO A 246 21.98 22.50 -16.11
CA PRO A 246 22.03 23.96 -16.01
C PRO A 246 22.64 24.58 -17.28
N GLY A 247 22.11 25.73 -17.71
CA GLY A 247 22.76 26.55 -18.74
C GLY A 247 21.87 27.65 -19.32
N LYS A 248 22.01 28.86 -18.80
CA LYS A 248 21.42 30.11 -19.31
C LYS A 248 21.41 30.19 -20.85
N LYS A 249 20.25 30.50 -21.45
CA LYS A 249 20.11 31.45 -22.58
C LYS A 249 18.71 32.06 -22.59
N GLY A 250 18.67 33.39 -22.42
CA GLY A 250 17.68 34.34 -22.93
C GLY A 250 16.20 34.11 -22.68
N GLU A 251 15.59 34.98 -21.85
CA GLU A 251 14.30 35.56 -22.26
C GLU A 251 14.50 36.24 -23.63
N PRO A 252 13.59 36.03 -24.58
CA PRO A 252 12.49 36.99 -24.70
C PRO A 252 11.16 36.36 -25.12
N GLY A 253 10.09 37.13 -24.89
CA GLY A 253 8.93 37.10 -25.77
C GLY A 253 7.73 36.35 -25.23
N ALA A 254 6.67 37.12 -25.05
CA ALA A 254 5.34 36.68 -24.73
C ALA A 254 4.74 35.77 -25.82
N ASP A 255 3.60 35.21 -25.43
CA ASP A 255 2.56 34.61 -26.26
C ASP A 255 2.66 33.08 -26.47
N ASP A 256 1.54 32.44 -26.13
CA ASP A 256 1.17 31.04 -26.39
C ASP A 256 1.66 29.95 -25.41
N ALA A 257 1.16 30.01 -24.17
CA ALA A 257 0.86 28.81 -23.40
C ALA A 257 -0.62 28.81 -22.98
N PRO A 258 -1.39 27.73 -23.25
CA PRO A 258 -2.80 27.70 -22.91
C PRO A 258 -2.93 27.73 -21.40
N ALA A 259 -3.67 28.73 -20.92
CA ALA A 259 -4.02 28.93 -19.52
C ALA A 259 -4.36 27.59 -18.87
N GLU A 260 -3.48 27.11 -17.98
CA GLU A 260 -3.86 26.10 -17.01
C GLU A 260 -5.10 26.63 -16.28
N ALA A 261 -6.22 25.98 -16.53
CA ALA A 261 -7.49 26.29 -15.91
C ALA A 261 -7.30 26.21 -14.40
N LYS A 262 -7.16 27.37 -13.75
CA LYS A 262 -7.32 27.51 -12.31
C LYS A 262 -8.60 26.75 -11.93
N PRO A 263 -8.57 25.82 -10.96
CA PRO A 263 -9.76 25.08 -10.61
C PRO A 263 -10.79 26.08 -10.11
N GLN A 264 -11.81 26.29 -10.94
CA GLN A 264 -12.91 27.20 -10.68
C GLN A 264 -13.53 26.78 -9.34
N VAL A 265 -13.42 27.63 -8.32
CA VAL A 265 -14.01 27.42 -6.99
C VAL A 265 -15.52 27.42 -7.17
N ARG A 266 -16.08 26.24 -7.48
CA ARG A 266 -17.51 26.03 -7.62
C ARG A 266 -18.13 26.28 -6.25
N GLY A 267 -19.12 27.17 -6.17
CA GLY A 267 -19.80 27.51 -4.91
C GLY A 267 -20.18 26.25 -4.13
N TYR A 268 -19.58 26.07 -2.95
CA TYR A 268 -19.78 24.88 -2.13
C TYR A 268 -21.21 24.87 -1.56
N ARG A 269 -22.06 23.97 -2.08
CA ARG A 269 -23.38 23.70 -1.50
C ARG A 269 -23.20 22.84 -0.25
N CYS A 270 -23.48 23.41 0.91
CA CYS A 270 -23.44 22.68 2.18
C CYS A 270 -24.40 21.48 2.14
N PRO A 271 -23.94 20.24 2.43
CA PRO A 271 -24.78 19.04 2.40
C PRO A 271 -25.99 19.18 3.32
N THR A 272 -27.14 18.71 2.86
CA THR A 272 -28.37 18.74 3.65
C THR A 272 -28.35 17.68 4.75
N MET A 273 -29.06 17.92 5.86
CA MET A 273 -29.16 16.95 6.98
C MET A 273 -29.68 15.57 6.54
N LYS A 274 -30.43 15.48 5.43
CA LYS A 274 -30.86 14.21 4.82
C LYS A 274 -29.69 13.43 4.19
N GLU A 275 -28.77 14.11 3.50
CA GLU A 275 -27.55 13.51 2.94
C GLU A 275 -26.55 13.06 4.03
N LEU A 276 -26.56 13.73 5.19
CA LEU A 276 -25.75 13.38 6.35
C LEU A 276 -26.34 12.22 7.20
N ARG A 277 -27.62 11.90 6.99
CA ARG A 277 -28.38 10.89 7.74
C ARG A 277 -28.61 9.61 6.95
N SER A 278 -28.51 9.63 5.61
CA SER A 278 -28.71 8.43 4.79
C SER A 278 -27.53 7.44 4.93
N PRO A 279 -27.73 6.22 5.49
CA PRO A 279 -26.86 5.11 5.13
C PRO A 279 -27.05 4.88 3.64
N THR A 280 -25.97 4.60 2.93
CA THR A 280 -26.00 4.30 1.50
C THR A 280 -26.86 3.05 1.24
N THR A 281 -28.14 3.26 0.97
CA THR A 281 -28.96 2.36 0.17
C THR A 281 -29.54 3.18 -0.97
N LYS A 282 -28.78 3.26 -2.08
CA LYS A 282 -29.42 3.39 -3.39
C LYS A 282 -30.24 2.11 -3.55
N LYS A 283 -31.51 2.17 -3.16
CA LYS A 283 -32.53 1.25 -3.64
C LYS A 283 -32.62 1.54 -5.14
N ASN A 284 -32.08 0.64 -5.96
CA ASN A 284 -32.37 0.65 -7.39
C ASN A 284 -33.89 0.57 -7.53
N GLY A 285 -34.49 1.64 -8.05
CA GLY A 285 -35.85 1.61 -8.54
C GLY A 285 -35.91 0.69 -9.74
N LYS A 286 -37.02 -0.04 -9.81
CA LYS A 286 -37.45 -0.97 -10.86
C LYS A 286 -37.10 -0.51 -12.27
#